data_AF-A0A832K9B9-F1
#
_entry.id   AF-A0A832K9B9-F1
#
_cell.length_a   1.000
_cell.length_b   1.000
_cell.length_c   1.000
_cell.angle_alpha   90.00
_cell.angle_beta   90.00
_cell.angle_gamma   90.00
#
_symmetry.space_group_name_H-M   'P 1'
#
loop_
_entity.id
_entity.type
_entity.pdbx_description
1 polymer ?
#
loop_
_entity_poly.entity_id
_entity_poly.type
_entity_poly.pdbx_seq_one_letter_code
_entity_poly.pdbx_strand_id
1 'polypeptide(L)'
;MSSVDPAVRQWELSVPRWRRALMRSGLKTKLIAAFAALLFAALALTCAWIISGSRDALAGIMGEQAAQLSQSLALASRSALSEGNTAELTRMGRDLLKSRNLVLVGFYGPQGQAISVSCRDPDFV
;
A
#
# COMPACT_ATOMS: atom_id res chain seq x y z
N MET A 1 50.98 36.52 0.52
CA MET A 1 50.46 35.15 0.71
C MET A 1 49.56 35.16 1.95
N SER A 2 48.25 35.39 1.78
CA SER A 2 47.28 35.24 2.87
C SER A 2 46.68 33.84 2.79
N SER A 3 46.92 33.02 3.82
CA SER A 3 46.35 31.69 3.96
C SER A 3 44.84 31.82 4.20
N VAL A 4 44.05 31.56 3.15
CA VAL A 4 42.60 31.44 3.27
C VAL A 4 42.30 30.19 4.11
N ASP A 5 41.69 30.40 5.27
CA ASP A 5 41.34 29.36 6.25
C ASP A 5 40.49 28.24 5.63
N PRO A 6 40.85 26.94 5.78
CA PRO A 6 40.10 25.82 5.21
C PRO A 6 38.65 25.74 5.73
N ALA A 7 38.39 26.26 6.93
CA ALA A 7 37.05 26.35 7.51
C ALA A 7 36.10 27.26 6.71
N VAL A 8 36.62 28.30 6.05
CA VAL A 8 35.83 29.22 5.23
C VAL A 8 35.38 28.55 3.92
N ARG A 9 36.23 27.70 3.32
CA ARG A 9 35.89 26.96 2.09
C ARG A 9 34.84 25.87 2.31
N GLN A 10 34.84 25.23 3.48
CA GLN A 10 33.86 24.20 3.83
C GLN A 10 32.46 24.79 4.06
N TRP A 11 32.39 25.99 4.64
CA TRP A 11 31.14 26.75 4.78
C TRP A 11 30.55 27.16 3.43
N GLU A 12 31.38 27.59 2.47
CA GLU A 12 30.92 27.97 1.12
C GLU A 12 30.31 26.83 0.31
N LEU A 13 30.80 25.60 0.50
CA LEU A 13 30.24 24.40 -0.14
C LEU A 13 28.92 23.96 0.46
N SER A 14 28.70 24.26 1.75
CA SER A 14 27.44 23.94 2.43
C SER A 14 26.33 24.96 2.16
N VAL A 15 26.61 26.04 1.41
CA VAL A 15 25.58 27.02 1.04
C VAL A 15 24.85 26.54 -0.21
N PRO A 16 23.56 26.18 -0.09
CA PRO A 16 22.83 25.62 -1.22
C PRO A 16 22.75 26.59 -2.39
N ARG A 17 22.89 26.10 -3.64
CA ARG A 17 22.85 26.93 -4.87
C ARG A 17 21.58 27.78 -4.98
N TRP A 18 20.45 27.34 -4.43
CA TRP A 18 19.21 28.13 -4.38
C TRP A 18 19.34 29.41 -3.54
N ARG A 19 20.18 29.42 -2.50
CA ARG A 19 20.43 30.58 -1.64
C ARG A 19 21.21 31.69 -2.37
N ARG A 20 22.17 31.30 -3.22
CA ARG A 20 22.89 32.23 -4.12
C ARG A 20 21.99 32.80 -5.22
N ALA A 21 21.09 31.99 -5.78
CA ALA A 21 20.08 32.46 -6.72
C ALA A 21 19.05 33.40 -6.06
N LEU A 22 18.65 33.11 -4.81
CA LEU A 22 17.76 33.97 -4.02
C LEU A 22 18.40 35.31 -3.64
N MET A 23 19.71 35.36 -3.38
CA MET A 23 20.39 36.61 -3.04
C MET A 23 20.46 37.60 -4.21
N ARG A 24 20.47 37.10 -5.46
CA ARG A 24 20.45 37.92 -6.68
C ARG A 24 19.06 38.35 -7.15
N SER A 25 18.00 37.79 -6.57
CA SER A 25 16.63 38.05 -7.01
C SER A 25 15.90 39.03 -6.08
N GLY A 26 15.08 39.90 -6.67
CA GLY A 26 14.36 40.94 -5.96
C GLY A 26 13.39 40.38 -4.92
N LEU A 27 13.00 41.22 -3.95
CA LEU A 27 12.10 40.87 -2.83
C LEU A 27 10.82 40.15 -3.29
N LYS A 28 10.28 40.54 -4.46
CA LYS A 28 9.10 39.94 -5.09
C LYS A 28 9.28 38.45 -5.41
N THR A 29 10.43 38.04 -5.95
CA THR A 29 10.70 36.64 -6.30
C THR A 29 10.85 35.77 -5.07
N LYS A 30 11.44 36.30 -3.98
CA LYS A 30 11.52 35.58 -2.70
C LYS A 30 10.13 35.30 -2.12
N LEU A 31 9.23 36.27 -2.22
CA LEU A 31 7.85 36.12 -1.74
C LEU A 31 7.09 35.07 -2.56
N ILE A 32 7.21 35.11 -3.89
CA ILE A 32 6.59 34.12 -4.78
C ILE A 32 7.17 32.72 -4.53
N ALA A 33 8.49 32.61 -4.35
CA ALA A 33 9.14 31.33 -4.06
C ALA A 33 8.71 30.76 -2.71
N ALA A 34 8.57 31.59 -1.67
CA ALA A 34 8.07 31.18 -0.37
C ALA A 34 6.62 30.68 -0.47
N PHE A 35 5.76 31.41 -1.19
CA PHE A 35 4.37 31.02 -1.37
C PHE A 35 4.23 29.73 -2.18
N ALA A 36 5.00 29.59 -3.26
CA ALA A 36 5.06 28.36 -4.05
C ALA A 36 5.53 27.17 -3.19
N ALA A 37 6.60 27.35 -2.39
CA ALA A 37 7.10 26.30 -1.50
C ALA A 37 6.06 25.88 -0.46
N LEU A 38 5.32 26.83 0.12
CA LEU A 38 4.22 26.54 1.04
C LEU A 38 3.10 25.75 0.35
N LEU A 39 2.73 26.11 -0.88
CA LEU A 39 1.72 25.37 -1.65
C LEU A 39 2.17 23.95 -1.97
N PHE A 40 3.43 23.77 -2.38
CA PHE A 40 3.98 22.43 -2.63
C PHE A 40 4.03 21.59 -1.36
N ALA A 41 4.43 22.18 -0.22
CA ALA A 41 4.46 21.48 1.05
C ALA A 41 3.04 21.07 1.50
N ALA A 42 2.06 21.96 1.36
CA ALA A 42 0.66 21.66 1.67
C ALA A 42 0.12 20.52 0.77
N LEU A 43 0.37 20.60 -0.53
CA LEU A 43 -0.06 19.57 -1.48
C LEU A 43 0.59 18.21 -1.18
N ALA A 44 1.90 18.20 -0.93
CA ALA A 44 2.62 16.98 -0.57
C ALA A 44 2.08 16.34 0.71
N LEU A 45 1.77 17.15 1.72
CA LEU A 45 1.19 16.68 2.98
C LEU A 45 -0.21 16.08 2.75
N THR A 46 -1.07 16.74 1.98
CA THR A 46 -2.39 16.22 1.63
C THR A 46 -2.30 14.91 0.85
N CYS A 47 -1.43 14.83 -0.16
CA CYS A 47 -1.22 13.60 -0.92
C CYS A 47 -0.71 12.46 -0.02
N ALA A 48 0.26 12.73 0.86
CA ALA A 48 0.77 11.73 1.80
C ALA A 48 -0.33 11.21 2.72
N TRP A 49 -1.15 12.11 3.27
CA TRP A 49 -2.24 11.76 4.18
C TRP A 49 -3.33 10.92 3.50
N ILE A 50 -3.69 11.28 2.25
CA ILE A 50 -4.66 10.51 1.45
C ILE A 50 -4.13 9.11 1.15
N ILE A 51 -2.85 8.98 0.78
CA ILE A 51 -2.26 7.68 0.47
C ILE A 51 -2.23 6.79 1.72
N SER A 52 -1.86 7.33 2.88
CA SER A 52 -1.89 6.57 4.13
C SER A 52 -3.32 6.15 4.50
N GLY A 53 -4.29 7.07 4.47
CA GLY A 53 -5.67 6.76 4.84
C GLY A 53 -6.35 5.80 3.86
N SER A 54 -6.01 5.87 2.57
CA SER A 54 -6.58 5.02 1.54
C SER A 54 -6.15 3.56 1.68
N ARG A 55 -4.93 3.29 2.16
CA ARG A 55 -4.46 1.91 2.41
C ARG A 55 -5.25 1.25 3.52
N ASP A 56 -5.47 1.95 4.62
CA ASP A 56 -6.20 1.43 5.77
C ASP A 56 -7.68 1.22 5.44
N ALA A 57 -8.29 2.18 4.72
CA ALA A 57 -9.68 2.05 4.26
C ALA A 57 -9.86 0.88 3.28
N LEU A 58 -8.94 0.72 2.32
CA LEU A 58 -8.97 -0.41 1.39
C LEU A 58 -8.77 -1.73 2.13
N ALA A 59 -7.82 -1.82 3.05
CA ALA A 59 -7.61 -3.01 3.86
C ALA A 59 -8.86 -3.39 4.68
N GLY A 60 -9.53 -2.40 5.27
CA GLY A 60 -10.81 -2.59 5.97
C GLY A 60 -11.90 -3.15 5.05
N ILE A 61 -12.16 -2.49 3.92
CA ILE A 61 -13.19 -2.91 2.95
C ILE A 61 -12.89 -4.32 2.41
N MET A 62 -11.63 -4.62 2.08
CA MET A 62 -11.26 -5.96 1.59
C MET A 62 -11.40 -7.02 2.68
N GLY A 63 -11.07 -6.71 3.93
CA GLY A 63 -11.26 -7.60 5.07
C GLY A 63 -12.73 -7.92 5.32
N GLU A 64 -13.60 -6.90 5.31
CA GLU A 64 -15.05 -7.09 5.43
C GLU A 64 -15.63 -7.91 4.28
N GLN A 65 -15.20 -7.62 3.03
CA GLN A 65 -15.60 -8.41 1.87
C GLN A 65 -15.15 -9.87 1.99
N ALA A 66 -13.92 -10.12 2.44
CA ALA A 66 -13.42 -11.48 2.66
C ALA A 66 -14.21 -12.23 3.74
N ALA A 67 -14.60 -11.54 4.83
CA ALA A 67 -15.42 -12.13 5.88
C ALA A 67 -16.83 -12.50 5.37
N GLN A 68 -17.48 -11.61 4.63
CA GLN A 68 -18.80 -11.87 4.03
C GLN A 68 -18.75 -13.04 3.03
N LEU A 69 -17.73 -13.07 2.18
CA LEU A 69 -17.51 -14.16 1.23
C LEU A 69 -17.22 -15.48 1.95
N SER A 70 -16.42 -15.46 3.02
CA SER A 70 -16.12 -16.64 3.83
C SER A 70 -17.37 -17.20 4.51
N GLN A 71 -18.25 -16.33 5.02
CA GLN A 71 -19.51 -16.74 5.64
C GLN A 71 -20.48 -17.33 4.61
N SER A 72 -20.65 -16.66 3.46
CA SER A 72 -21.47 -17.17 2.37
C SER A 72 -20.96 -18.51 1.85
N LEU A 73 -19.64 -18.61 1.66
CA LEU A 73 -18.98 -19.84 1.24
C LEU A 73 -19.17 -20.95 2.26
N ALA A 74 -18.97 -20.68 3.56
CA ALA A 74 -19.15 -21.67 4.63
C ALA A 74 -20.59 -22.21 4.68
N LEU A 75 -21.59 -21.36 4.44
CA LEU A 75 -22.99 -21.77 4.35
C LEU A 75 -23.25 -22.62 3.10
N ALA A 76 -22.74 -22.21 1.94
CA ALA A 76 -22.89 -22.95 0.68
C ALA A 76 -22.15 -24.28 0.69
N SER A 77 -20.98 -24.35 1.35
CA SER A 77 -20.14 -25.54 1.40
C SER A 77 -20.55 -26.54 2.48
N ARG A 78 -21.57 -26.24 3.30
CA ARG A 78 -21.95 -27.08 4.45
C ARG A 78 -22.30 -28.52 4.04
N SER A 79 -23.03 -28.71 2.95
CA SER A 79 -23.38 -30.05 2.42
C SER A 79 -22.13 -30.80 1.97
N ALA A 80 -21.30 -30.14 1.15
CA ALA A 80 -20.06 -30.71 0.63
C ALA A 80 -19.05 -31.06 1.74
N LEU A 81 -18.98 -30.25 2.81
CA LEU A 81 -18.19 -30.54 4.01
C LEU A 81 -18.74 -31.74 4.80
N SER A 82 -20.06 -31.84 4.97
CA SER A 82 -20.67 -32.98 5.69
C SER A 82 -20.56 -34.29 4.93
N GLU A 83 -20.54 -34.24 3.60
CA GLU A 83 -20.43 -35.40 2.71
C GLU A 83 -18.96 -35.76 2.40
N GLY A 84 -17.99 -34.94 2.82
CA GLY A 84 -16.58 -35.14 2.51
C GLY A 84 -16.25 -34.98 1.02
N ASN A 85 -17.09 -34.26 0.26
CA ASN A 85 -16.94 -34.10 -1.19
C ASN A 85 -15.88 -33.03 -1.52
N THR A 86 -14.61 -33.43 -1.42
CA THR A 86 -13.45 -32.57 -1.67
C THR A 86 -13.38 -32.03 -3.10
N ALA A 87 -13.90 -32.78 -4.07
CA ALA A 87 -13.96 -32.35 -5.47
C ALA A 87 -14.89 -31.14 -5.65
N GLU A 88 -16.03 -31.14 -4.96
CA GLU A 88 -16.97 -30.03 -4.98
C GLU A 88 -16.41 -28.80 -4.24
N LEU A 89 -15.75 -28.99 -3.09
CA LEU A 89 -15.07 -27.91 -2.36
C LEU A 89 -13.98 -27.26 -3.22
N THR A 90 -13.18 -28.08 -3.93
CA THR A 90 -12.15 -27.59 -4.84
C THR A 90 -12.76 -26.76 -5.98
N ARG A 91 -13.87 -27.24 -6.56
CA ARG A 91 -14.60 -26.52 -7.62
C ARG A 91 -15.15 -25.17 -7.12
N MET A 92 -15.81 -25.16 -5.97
CA MET A 92 -16.33 -23.93 -5.34
C MET A 92 -15.21 -22.93 -5.07
N GLY A 93 -14.08 -23.38 -4.52
CA GLY A 93 -12.90 -22.53 -4.29
C GLY A 93 -12.33 -21.96 -5.59
N ARG A 94 -12.24 -22.78 -6.66
CA ARG A 94 -11.75 -22.32 -7.97
C ARG A 94 -12.69 -21.33 -8.64
N ASP A 95 -13.99 -21.50 -8.50
CA ASP A 95 -14.98 -20.55 -9.02
C ASP A 95 -14.91 -19.20 -8.30
N LEU A 96 -14.65 -19.21 -6.99
CA LEU A 96 -14.41 -17.98 -6.23
C LEU A 96 -13.12 -17.25 -6.62
N LEU A 97 -12.05 -17.98 -6.93
CA LEU A 97 -10.79 -17.41 -7.42
C LEU A 97 -10.90 -16.75 -8.81
N LYS A 98 -11.98 -17.01 -9.56
CA LYS A 98 -12.26 -16.25 -10.79
C LYS A 98 -12.65 -14.80 -10.48
N SER A 99 -13.07 -14.49 -9.25
CA SER A 99 -13.28 -13.11 -8.81
C SER A 99 -11.95 -12.37 -8.70
N ARG A 100 -11.92 -11.06 -9.01
CA ARG A 100 -10.67 -10.29 -9.09
C ARG A 100 -9.99 -10.02 -7.74
N ASN A 101 -10.67 -10.28 -6.62
CA ASN A 101 -10.25 -9.82 -5.30
C ASN A 101 -9.82 -10.95 -4.36
N LEU A 102 -9.82 -12.21 -4.83
CA LEU A 102 -9.39 -13.36 -4.04
C LEU A 102 -8.11 -13.96 -4.63
N VAL A 103 -7.13 -14.18 -3.75
CA VAL A 103 -5.85 -14.80 -4.10
C VAL A 103 -5.83 -16.27 -3.67
N LEU A 104 -6.51 -16.59 -2.57
CA LEU A 104 -6.52 -17.91 -1.94
C LEU A 104 -7.88 -18.22 -1.32
N VAL A 105 -8.32 -19.47 -1.44
CA VAL A 105 -9.47 -20.02 -0.71
C VAL A 105 -9.07 -21.38 -0.13
N GLY A 106 -9.26 -21.55 1.18
CA GLY A 106 -8.92 -22.80 1.88
C GLY A 106 -10.08 -23.28 2.77
N PHE A 107 -10.42 -24.56 2.65
CA PHE A 107 -11.34 -25.26 3.53
C PHE A 107 -10.54 -26.10 4.53
N TYR A 108 -10.83 -25.91 5.82
CA TYR A 108 -10.13 -26.58 6.91
C TYR A 108 -11.11 -27.42 7.73
N GLY A 109 -10.62 -28.55 8.22
CA GLY A 109 -11.34 -29.39 9.17
C GLY A 109 -11.26 -28.86 10.60
N PRO A 110 -11.97 -29.50 11.54
CA PRO A 110 -12.06 -29.06 12.93
C PRO A 110 -10.73 -29.11 13.70
N GLN A 111 -9.71 -29.79 13.18
CA GLN A 111 -8.36 -29.88 13.77
C GLN A 111 -7.36 -28.97 13.02
N GLY A 112 -7.84 -28.10 12.12
CA GLY A 112 -6.99 -27.23 11.31
C GLY A 112 -6.32 -27.94 10.12
N GLN A 113 -6.69 -29.19 9.82
CA GLN A 113 -6.21 -29.89 8.64
C GLN A 113 -6.79 -29.28 7.36
N ALA A 114 -5.96 -29.03 6.36
CA ALA A 114 -6.43 -28.54 5.07
C ALA A 114 -7.19 -29.66 4.33
N ILE A 115 -8.47 -29.42 4.02
CA ILE A 115 -9.32 -30.35 3.25
C ILE A 115 -9.20 -30.05 1.75
N SER A 116 -9.17 -28.76 1.40
CA SER A 116 -9.01 -28.29 0.02
C SER A 116 -8.44 -26.88 0.05
N VAL A 117 -7.41 -26.62 -0.76
CA VAL A 117 -6.82 -25.29 -0.95
C VAL A 117 -6.77 -25.00 -2.44
N SER A 118 -7.26 -23.84 -2.81
CA SER A 118 -7.15 -23.30 -4.16
C SER A 118 -6.43 -21.97 -4.07
N CYS A 119 -5.38 -21.80 -4.88
CA CYS A 119 -4.65 -20.54 -5.03
C CYS A 119 -4.68 -20.08 -6.48
N ARG A 120 -4.59 -18.76 -6.68
CA ARG A 120 -4.39 -18.17 -8.00
C ARG A 120 -2.94 -18.24 -8.46
N ASP A 121 -2.01 -18.32 -7.53
CA ASP A 121 -0.58 -18.42 -7.79
C ASP A 121 -0.20 -19.87 -8.11
N PRO A 122 0.39 -20.16 -9.29
CA PRO A 122 0.85 -21.50 -9.65
C PRO A 122 1.99 -22.03 -8.76
N ASP A 123 2.70 -21.15 -8.05
CA ASP A 123 3.84 -21.51 -7.20
C ASP A 123 3.43 -21.73 -5.72
N PHE A 124 2.14 -21.65 -5.40
CA PHE A 124 1.64 -21.89 -4.04
C PHE A 124 1.61 -23.39 -3.73
N VAL A 125 2.70 -23.90 -3.14
CA VAL A 125 2.88 -25.29 -2.68
C VAL A 125 2.89 -25.35 -1.16
#